data_AF-I3YVU3-F1
#
_entry.id   AF-I3YVU3-F1
#
_cell.length_a   1.000
_cell.length_b   1.000
_cell.length_c   1.000
_cell.angle_alpha   90.00
_cell.angle_beta   90.00
_cell.angle_gamma   90.00
#
_symmetry.space_group_name_H-M   'P 1'
#
loop_
_entity.id
_entity.type
_entity.pdbx_description
1 polymer ?
#
loop_
_entity_poly.entity_id
_entity_poly.type
_entity_poly.pdbx_seq_one_letter_code
_entity_poly.pdbx_strand_id
1 'polypeptide(L)'
;MSEKQKQSIGLVWFTKDLRVGDNHSLSKALTENEKVIGVYFFDPRHFDTTVYGFKKTEKFRAKFLIETVENLRKNLQKLNISLLVFHEKPEVIFPQLVEKYQIKSIYFQREWTSEEVAVSKNIQQKSPDCKLIKTYDQFLFHSGDIPYSDFSEIPEVFTNFRKKVEANTKVRKCDGKPEIQSQINLVENNTEIPTLSDLGLEDFETDSRSAFPFKGGEDAGEERLKEYFWETKSLAKYKETRNGLLGEDYSSKFSAWLANGSLSPRFIYEEVKRFESEITENESTYWLIFELLWRDYFKYVSLKHGSKIFHLNGISQKDLDWNKNSKIFKKWIEGSLEEPFINANMKEITATGFMSNRGRQNVNSFWAKELLQDWRVGAAYFESMLIDYDVHSNWGNWMYNSGVGNDPRDRKFNIKMQAERYDADGKYQKTWLK
;
A
#
# COMPACT_ATOMS: atom_id res chain seq x y z
N MET A 1 -3.28 -11.79 -41.43
CA MET A 1 -3.64 -10.94 -40.26
C MET A 1 -2.75 -9.71 -40.33
N SER A 2 -3.32 -8.53 -40.53
CA SER A 2 -2.56 -7.30 -40.77
C SER A 2 -1.68 -6.95 -39.56
N GLU A 3 -0.37 -6.87 -39.77
CA GLU A 3 0.54 -6.14 -38.89
C GLU A 3 0.02 -4.70 -38.78
N LYS A 4 -0.55 -4.34 -37.63
CA LYS A 4 -0.82 -2.94 -37.33
C LYS A 4 0.53 -2.24 -37.24
N GLN A 5 0.75 -1.28 -38.13
CA GLN A 5 1.89 -0.36 -38.15
C GLN A 5 2.11 0.21 -36.74
N LYS A 6 3.21 -0.16 -36.09
CA LYS A 6 3.47 0.15 -34.67
C LYS A 6 4.04 1.55 -34.43
N GLN A 7 3.80 2.57 -35.26
CA GLN A 7 4.47 3.90 -35.16
C GLN A 7 4.17 4.76 -33.89
N SER A 8 3.61 4.20 -32.81
CA SER A 8 3.15 4.94 -31.63
C SER A 8 4.10 4.88 -30.43
N ILE A 9 4.15 5.97 -29.67
CA ILE A 9 4.75 6.04 -28.34
C ILE A 9 3.64 5.84 -27.30
N GLY A 10 3.81 4.84 -26.43
CA GLY A 10 2.97 4.61 -25.25
C GLY A 10 3.59 5.26 -24.01
N LEU A 11 2.75 5.88 -23.18
CA LEU A 11 3.18 6.45 -21.90
C LEU A 11 2.67 5.57 -20.75
N VAL A 12 3.57 5.04 -19.94
CA VAL A 12 3.21 4.29 -18.73
C VAL A 12 3.27 5.23 -17.54
N TRP A 13 2.12 5.51 -16.94
CA TRP A 13 2.02 6.31 -15.73
C TRP A 13 2.05 5.41 -14.50
N PHE A 14 3.21 5.40 -13.85
CA PHE A 14 3.43 4.68 -12.62
C PHE A 14 2.77 5.42 -11.45
N THR A 15 2.06 4.67 -10.61
CA THR A 15 1.35 5.19 -9.42
C THR A 15 1.68 4.35 -8.19
N LYS A 16 0.90 3.29 -7.95
CA LYS A 16 1.05 2.32 -6.85
C LYS A 16 1.41 0.93 -7.40
N ASP A 17 2.23 0.92 -8.44
CA ASP A 17 2.71 -0.23 -9.22
C ASP A 17 4.20 -0.05 -9.58
N LEU A 18 5.01 0.44 -8.62
CA LEU A 18 6.40 0.88 -8.81
C LEU A 18 7.42 -0.26 -8.96
N ARG A 19 7.21 -1.14 -9.92
CA ARG A 19 8.05 -2.29 -10.26
C ARG A 19 8.07 -2.55 -11.76
N VAL A 20 9.10 -3.25 -12.24
CA VAL A 20 9.12 -3.74 -13.63
C VAL A 20 8.59 -5.17 -13.74
N GLY A 21 8.77 -6.00 -12.72
CA GLY A 21 8.28 -7.37 -12.67
C GLY A 21 6.78 -7.46 -12.41
N ASP A 22 6.11 -8.36 -13.13
CA ASP A 22 4.66 -8.61 -12.98
C ASP A 22 3.83 -7.31 -13.08
N ASN A 23 4.21 -6.38 -13.96
CA ASN A 23 3.51 -5.11 -14.16
C ASN A 23 2.69 -5.16 -15.47
N HIS A 24 1.37 -5.31 -15.35
CA HIS A 24 0.51 -5.48 -16.52
C HIS A 24 0.40 -4.22 -17.38
N SER A 25 0.44 -3.03 -16.78
CA SER A 25 0.41 -1.75 -17.51
C SER A 25 1.65 -1.58 -18.39
N LEU A 26 2.83 -1.89 -17.84
CA LEU A 26 4.10 -1.85 -18.56
C LEU A 26 4.12 -2.88 -19.70
N SER A 27 3.81 -4.16 -19.40
CA SER A 27 3.81 -5.24 -20.40
C SER A 27 2.83 -4.96 -21.55
N LYS A 28 1.65 -4.43 -21.24
CA LYS A 28 0.66 -4.07 -22.25
C LYS A 28 1.14 -2.90 -23.12
N ALA A 29 1.72 -1.85 -22.52
CA ALA A 29 2.27 -0.73 -23.27
C ALA A 29 3.37 -1.18 -24.24
N LEU A 30 4.27 -2.05 -23.80
CA LEU A 30 5.36 -2.61 -24.62
C LEU A 30 4.85 -3.49 -25.76
N THR A 31 3.74 -4.19 -25.55
CA THR A 31 3.14 -5.02 -26.60
C THR A 31 2.46 -4.18 -27.69
N GLU A 32 1.79 -3.10 -27.28
CA GLU A 32 0.94 -2.28 -28.16
C GLU A 32 1.65 -1.11 -28.85
N ASN A 33 2.90 -0.78 -28.50
CA ASN A 33 3.62 0.41 -29.00
C ASN A 33 5.05 0.06 -29.47
N GLU A 34 5.64 0.89 -30.34
CA GLU A 34 7.06 0.77 -30.73
C GLU A 34 8.00 1.30 -29.66
N LYS A 35 7.58 2.36 -28.96
CA LYS A 35 8.33 2.95 -27.86
C LYS A 35 7.45 3.13 -26.63
N VAL A 36 8.06 2.99 -25.47
CA VAL A 36 7.44 3.21 -24.17
C VAL A 36 8.30 4.14 -23.34
N ILE A 37 7.64 5.16 -22.78
CA ILE A 37 8.23 6.07 -21.81
C ILE A 37 7.50 5.83 -20.48
N GLY A 38 8.24 5.74 -19.38
CA GLY A 38 7.67 5.75 -18.04
C GLY A 38 7.56 7.19 -17.52
N VAL A 39 6.50 7.48 -16.76
CA VAL A 39 6.38 8.73 -16.01
C VAL A 39 5.91 8.48 -14.58
N TYR A 40 6.48 9.24 -13.63
CA TYR A 40 6.06 9.29 -12.24
C TYR A 40 5.89 10.73 -11.77
N PHE A 41 4.93 10.95 -10.86
CA PHE A 41 4.62 12.27 -10.30
C PHE A 41 4.67 12.22 -8.77
N PHE A 42 5.58 13.01 -8.19
CA PHE A 42 5.43 13.46 -6.81
C PHE A 42 4.39 14.57 -6.82
N ASP A 43 3.12 14.20 -6.64
CA ASP A 43 2.02 15.15 -6.63
C ASP A 43 2.06 16.02 -5.36
N PRO A 44 2.14 17.36 -5.45
CA PRO A 44 2.18 18.23 -4.29
C PRO A 44 1.03 18.00 -3.29
N ARG A 45 -0.15 17.58 -3.79
CA ARG A 45 -1.33 17.27 -2.95
C ARG A 45 -1.09 16.15 -1.95
N HIS A 46 -0.11 15.27 -2.21
CA HIS A 46 0.24 14.18 -1.30
C HIS A 46 1.07 14.64 -0.09
N PHE A 47 1.58 15.88 -0.11
CA PHE A 47 2.44 16.45 0.93
C PHE A 47 1.80 17.66 1.64
N ASP A 48 0.61 18.07 1.20
CA ASP A 48 -0.19 19.13 1.82
C ASP A 48 -0.66 18.76 3.23
N THR A 49 -0.92 19.78 4.05
CA THR A 49 -1.56 19.62 5.35
C THR A 49 -3.04 19.29 5.16
N THR A 50 -3.49 18.21 5.78
CA THR A 50 -4.89 17.76 5.73
C THR A 50 -5.78 18.62 6.62
N VAL A 51 -7.11 18.44 6.49
CA VAL A 51 -8.10 19.07 7.38
C VAL A 51 -7.93 18.71 8.87
N TYR A 52 -7.12 17.70 9.19
CA TYR A 52 -6.81 17.28 10.56
C TYR A 52 -5.56 17.96 11.15
N GLY A 53 -4.89 18.83 10.40
CA GLY A 53 -3.81 19.69 10.90
C GLY A 53 -2.40 19.10 10.85
N PHE A 54 -2.20 18.00 10.12
CA PHE A 54 -0.90 17.40 9.83
C PHE A 54 -0.80 16.99 8.36
N LYS A 55 0.41 16.76 7.86
CA LYS A 55 0.67 16.44 6.46
C LYS A 55 0.01 15.14 6.05
N LYS A 56 -0.35 15.02 4.77
CA LYS A 56 -0.91 13.79 4.24
C LYS A 56 0.11 12.66 4.14
N THR A 57 1.37 13.00 3.89
CA THR A 57 2.50 12.06 3.85
C THR A 57 3.66 12.62 4.64
N GLU A 58 4.07 11.92 5.68
CA GLU A 58 5.25 12.26 6.49
C GLU A 58 6.52 11.60 5.99
N LYS A 59 7.65 12.04 6.56
CA LYS A 59 9.02 11.74 6.13
C LYS A 59 9.33 10.26 5.92
N PHE A 60 8.75 9.35 6.71
CA PHE A 60 9.00 7.91 6.59
C PHE A 60 8.54 7.35 5.24
N ARG A 61 7.26 7.57 4.88
CA ARG A 61 6.72 7.09 3.61
C ARG A 61 7.27 7.88 2.43
N ALA A 62 7.52 9.18 2.59
CA ALA A 62 8.13 9.99 1.54
C ALA A 62 9.55 9.49 1.20
N LYS A 63 10.38 9.19 2.19
CA LYS A 63 11.72 8.62 1.98
C LYS A 63 11.65 7.27 1.26
N PHE A 64 10.79 6.38 1.75
CA PHE A 64 10.57 5.07 1.11
C PHE A 64 10.10 5.22 -0.34
N LEU A 65 9.25 6.21 -0.63
CA LEU A 65 8.78 6.48 -1.98
C LEU A 65 9.88 7.01 -2.90
N ILE A 66 10.71 7.95 -2.41
CA ILE A 66 11.89 8.46 -3.14
C ILE A 66 12.82 7.30 -3.51
N GLU A 67 13.21 6.48 -2.54
CA GLU A 67 14.05 5.29 -2.75
C GLU A 67 13.41 4.32 -3.75
N THR A 68 12.09 4.14 -3.68
CA THR A 68 11.36 3.28 -4.63
C THR A 68 11.41 3.81 -6.06
N VAL A 69 11.20 5.12 -6.26
CA VAL A 69 11.23 5.74 -7.60
C VAL A 69 12.65 5.76 -8.16
N GLU A 70 13.67 5.95 -7.32
CA GLU A 70 15.07 5.81 -7.72
C GLU A 70 15.38 4.38 -8.20
N ASN A 71 14.91 3.37 -7.46
CA ASN A 71 15.09 1.97 -7.85
C ASN A 71 14.32 1.65 -9.15
N LEU A 72 13.07 2.11 -9.29
CA LEU A 72 12.29 1.96 -10.51
C LEU A 72 12.99 2.60 -11.73
N ARG A 73 13.57 3.81 -11.57
CA ARG A 73 14.36 4.46 -12.63
C ARG A 73 15.54 3.60 -13.06
N LYS A 74 16.27 3.02 -12.10
CA LYS A 74 17.40 2.12 -12.38
C LYS A 74 16.93 0.84 -13.09
N ASN A 75 15.83 0.24 -12.64
CA ASN A 75 15.30 -1.00 -13.24
C ASN A 75 14.75 -0.78 -14.65
N LEU A 76 14.05 0.33 -14.90
CA LEU A 76 13.60 0.71 -16.25
C LEU A 76 14.79 1.04 -17.17
N GLN A 77 15.84 1.68 -16.65
CA GLN A 77 17.05 1.96 -17.43
C GLN A 77 17.74 0.67 -17.91
N LYS A 78 17.77 -0.40 -17.09
CA LYS A 78 18.27 -1.73 -17.50
C LYS A 78 17.47 -2.32 -18.67
N LEU A 79 16.20 -1.92 -18.81
CA LEU A 79 15.31 -2.32 -19.91
C LEU A 79 15.33 -1.33 -21.09
N ASN A 80 16.20 -0.31 -21.06
CA ASN A 80 16.23 0.80 -22.01
C ASN A 80 14.92 1.61 -22.08
N ILE A 81 14.25 1.79 -20.93
CA ILE A 81 13.03 2.59 -20.78
C ILE A 81 13.35 3.80 -19.90
N SER A 82 13.13 5.01 -20.41
CA SER A 82 13.32 6.24 -19.63
C SER A 82 12.17 6.44 -18.64
N LEU A 83 12.48 6.80 -17.39
CA LEU A 83 11.50 7.27 -16.39
C LEU A 83 11.62 8.79 -16.19
N LEU A 84 10.64 9.53 -16.70
CA LEU A 84 10.49 10.96 -16.44
C LEU A 84 9.83 11.15 -15.05
N VAL A 85 10.37 12.04 -14.22
CA VAL A 85 9.85 12.30 -12.86
C VAL A 85 9.53 13.77 -12.69
N PHE A 86 8.37 14.09 -12.12
CA PHE A 86 7.96 15.48 -11.91
C PHE A 86 7.48 15.68 -10.48
N HIS A 87 7.85 16.81 -9.86
CA HIS A 87 7.20 17.33 -8.66
C HIS A 87 6.13 18.34 -9.08
N GLU A 88 5.00 17.84 -9.59
CA GLU A 88 3.87 18.64 -10.06
C GLU A 88 2.62 17.75 -10.18
N LYS A 89 1.44 18.37 -10.21
CA LYS A 89 0.17 17.70 -10.49
C LYS A 89 0.21 17.04 -11.88
N PRO A 90 -0.14 15.75 -11.99
CA PRO A 90 -0.12 15.04 -13.26
C PRO A 90 -0.90 15.77 -14.38
N GLU A 91 -2.10 16.26 -14.07
CA GLU A 91 -2.95 16.97 -15.04
C GLU A 91 -2.37 18.31 -15.55
N VAL A 92 -1.25 18.81 -15.01
CA VAL A 92 -0.56 19.99 -15.54
C VAL A 92 0.47 19.60 -16.60
N ILE A 93 1.15 18.46 -16.41
CA ILE A 93 2.28 18.02 -17.25
C ILE A 93 1.84 17.09 -18.36
N PHE A 94 0.81 16.26 -18.16
CA PHE A 94 0.35 15.30 -19.18
C PHE A 94 0.06 15.94 -20.55
N PRO A 95 -0.61 17.10 -20.67
CA PRO A 95 -0.82 17.74 -21.98
C PRO A 95 0.49 18.04 -22.71
N GLN A 96 1.51 18.49 -21.99
CA GLN A 96 2.84 18.82 -22.53
C GLN A 96 3.55 17.56 -23.05
N LEU A 97 3.48 16.46 -22.29
CA LEU A 97 4.05 15.17 -22.71
C LEU A 97 3.31 14.60 -23.93
N VAL A 98 1.98 14.70 -23.94
CA VAL A 98 1.14 14.24 -25.05
C VAL A 98 1.49 14.99 -26.34
N GLU A 99 1.65 16.31 -26.27
CA GLU A 99 2.06 17.11 -27.43
C GLU A 99 3.50 16.81 -27.86
N LYS A 100 4.45 16.83 -26.93
CA LYS A 100 5.88 16.63 -27.23
C LYS A 100 6.18 15.27 -27.86
N TYR A 101 5.57 14.21 -27.35
CA TYR A 101 5.83 12.83 -27.80
C TYR A 101 4.71 12.25 -28.66
N GLN A 102 3.70 13.04 -29.03
CA GLN A 102 2.56 12.60 -29.83
C GLN A 102 1.85 11.36 -29.25
N ILE A 103 1.73 11.29 -27.92
CA ILE A 103 1.21 10.13 -27.18
C ILE A 103 -0.27 9.90 -27.51
N LYS A 104 -0.62 8.67 -27.92
CA LYS A 104 -2.01 8.25 -28.18
C LYS A 104 -2.66 7.48 -27.04
N SER A 105 -1.86 6.83 -26.20
CA SER A 105 -2.34 5.99 -25.11
C SER A 105 -1.51 6.18 -23.85
N ILE A 106 -2.19 6.34 -22.71
CA ILE A 106 -1.59 6.35 -21.37
C ILE A 106 -2.04 5.09 -20.63
N TYR A 107 -1.08 4.29 -20.16
CA TYR A 107 -1.30 3.01 -19.47
C TYR A 107 -1.01 3.17 -17.98
N PHE A 108 -1.89 2.71 -17.11
CA PHE A 108 -1.69 2.81 -15.66
C PHE A 108 -2.59 1.87 -14.84
N GLN A 109 -2.16 1.60 -13.60
CA GLN A 109 -2.98 0.89 -12.62
C GLN A 109 -4.29 1.63 -12.36
N ARG A 110 -5.41 0.89 -12.40
CA ARG A 110 -6.73 1.40 -12.10
C ARG A 110 -6.92 1.60 -10.59
N GLU A 111 -7.16 2.84 -10.20
CA GLU A 111 -7.62 3.23 -8.86
C GLU A 111 -9.09 3.68 -8.91
N TRP A 112 -9.79 3.62 -7.78
CA TRP A 112 -11.24 3.89 -7.68
C TRP A 112 -11.66 4.75 -6.49
N THR A 113 -10.71 5.16 -5.65
CA THR A 113 -10.94 6.11 -4.56
C THR A 113 -11.07 7.54 -5.12
N SER A 114 -11.76 8.41 -4.39
CA SER A 114 -12.26 9.69 -4.93
C SER A 114 -11.16 10.60 -5.46
N GLU A 115 -10.02 10.64 -4.78
CA GLU A 115 -8.90 11.50 -5.13
C GLU A 115 -8.20 11.02 -6.41
N GLU A 116 -7.86 9.73 -6.49
CA GLU A 116 -7.20 9.15 -7.66
C GLU A 116 -8.11 9.19 -8.90
N VAL A 117 -9.42 8.97 -8.71
CA VAL A 117 -10.40 9.11 -9.79
C VAL A 117 -10.44 10.56 -10.30
N ALA A 118 -10.43 11.54 -9.41
CA ALA A 118 -10.43 12.96 -9.77
C ALA A 118 -9.20 13.33 -10.61
N VAL A 119 -8.00 12.85 -10.24
CA VAL A 119 -6.77 13.05 -11.02
C VAL A 119 -6.94 12.47 -12.43
N SER A 120 -7.36 11.20 -12.56
CA SER A 120 -7.51 10.58 -13.88
C SER A 120 -8.58 11.27 -14.75
N LYS A 121 -9.63 11.82 -14.13
CA LYS A 121 -10.66 12.62 -14.81
C LYS A 121 -10.09 13.95 -15.31
N ASN A 122 -9.30 14.64 -14.50
CA ASN A 122 -8.66 15.89 -14.88
C ASN A 122 -7.66 15.70 -16.04
N ILE A 123 -6.90 14.60 -16.02
CA ILE A 123 -6.02 14.21 -17.13
C ILE A 123 -6.84 14.02 -18.42
N GLN A 124 -7.92 13.24 -18.36
CA GLN A 124 -8.78 12.99 -19.53
C GLN A 124 -9.38 14.29 -20.09
N GLN A 125 -9.76 15.23 -19.22
CA GLN A 125 -10.33 16.52 -19.64
C GLN A 125 -9.33 17.42 -20.36
N LYS A 126 -8.06 17.41 -19.92
CA LYS A 126 -7.00 18.24 -20.51
C LYS A 126 -6.29 17.58 -21.70
N SER A 127 -6.38 16.27 -21.82
CA SER A 127 -5.85 15.48 -22.94
C SER A 127 -6.95 14.59 -23.56
N PRO A 128 -8.01 15.17 -24.15
CA PRO A 128 -9.19 14.44 -24.60
C PRO A 128 -8.90 13.41 -25.70
N ASP A 129 -7.90 13.68 -26.56
CA ASP A 129 -7.51 12.81 -27.66
C ASP A 129 -6.65 11.62 -27.23
N CYS A 130 -6.23 11.58 -25.97
CA CYS A 130 -5.42 10.48 -25.43
C CYS A 130 -6.31 9.41 -24.80
N LYS A 131 -6.09 8.15 -25.17
CA LYS A 131 -6.82 7.01 -24.60
C LYS A 131 -6.21 6.61 -23.26
N LEU A 132 -6.99 6.66 -22.20
CA LEU A 132 -6.60 6.14 -20.89
C LEU A 132 -6.88 4.63 -20.79
N ILE A 133 -5.82 3.83 -20.69
CA ILE A 133 -5.87 2.36 -20.57
C ILE A 133 -5.58 1.98 -19.12
N LYS A 134 -6.62 1.57 -18.41
CA LYS A 134 -6.57 1.29 -16.97
C LYS A 134 -6.60 -0.21 -16.71
N THR A 135 -5.71 -0.72 -15.86
CA THR A 135 -5.62 -2.17 -15.56
C THR A 135 -5.61 -2.42 -14.06
N TYR A 136 -6.28 -3.48 -13.59
CA TYR A 136 -6.13 -3.91 -12.20
C TYR A 136 -4.87 -4.78 -12.08
N ASP A 137 -3.90 -4.32 -11.30
CA ASP A 137 -2.60 -4.97 -11.13
C ASP A 137 -2.23 -5.18 -9.66
N GLN A 138 -3.05 -4.65 -8.75
CA GLN A 138 -2.82 -4.66 -7.30
C GLN A 138 -3.41 -5.86 -6.56
N PHE A 139 -4.19 -6.74 -7.20
CA PHE A 139 -4.90 -7.85 -6.54
C PHE A 139 -4.10 -9.15 -6.58
N LEU A 140 -4.22 -9.97 -5.53
CA LEU A 140 -3.80 -11.37 -5.58
C LEU A 140 -4.76 -12.20 -6.44
N PHE A 141 -6.06 -12.12 -6.13
CA PHE A 141 -7.12 -12.72 -6.92
C PHE A 141 -7.72 -11.64 -7.83
N HIS A 142 -7.39 -11.70 -9.11
CA HIS A 142 -7.77 -10.67 -10.07
C HIS A 142 -9.30 -10.48 -10.13
N SER A 143 -9.75 -9.23 -10.20
CA SER A 143 -11.17 -8.86 -10.12
C SER A 143 -12.06 -9.45 -11.21
N GLY A 144 -11.47 -9.85 -12.33
CA GLY A 144 -12.16 -10.53 -13.43
C GLY A 144 -12.37 -12.03 -13.24
N ASP A 145 -11.78 -12.65 -12.21
CA ASP A 145 -11.81 -14.11 -12.01
C ASP A 145 -12.53 -14.51 -10.72
N ILE A 146 -12.87 -13.56 -9.86
CA ILE A 146 -13.60 -13.83 -8.61
C ILE A 146 -15.03 -14.30 -8.91
N PRO A 147 -15.66 -15.10 -8.03
CA PRO A 147 -16.94 -15.74 -8.31
C PRO A 147 -18.14 -14.83 -7.97
N TYR A 148 -18.02 -13.54 -8.33
CA TYR A 148 -19.02 -12.50 -8.11
C TYR A 148 -19.22 -11.75 -9.41
N SER A 149 -20.48 -11.60 -9.83
CA SER A 149 -20.79 -10.96 -11.11
C SER A 149 -20.67 -9.42 -11.03
N ASP A 150 -20.87 -8.88 -9.83
CA ASP A 150 -20.79 -7.47 -9.50
C ASP A 150 -20.17 -7.27 -8.10
N PHE A 151 -19.48 -6.14 -7.89
CA PHE A 151 -18.85 -5.86 -6.59
C PHE A 151 -19.85 -5.66 -5.45
N SER A 152 -21.12 -5.35 -5.74
CA SER A 152 -22.19 -5.29 -4.74
C SER A 152 -22.47 -6.64 -4.06
N GLU A 153 -22.12 -7.76 -4.71
CA GLU A 153 -22.26 -9.12 -4.17
C GLU A 153 -21.15 -9.52 -3.20
N ILE A 154 -20.10 -8.70 -3.05
CA ILE A 154 -18.99 -9.00 -2.15
C ILE A 154 -19.53 -9.16 -0.71
N PRO A 155 -19.28 -10.29 -0.02
CA PRO A 155 -19.82 -10.53 1.31
C PRO A 155 -19.30 -9.53 2.34
N GLU A 156 -20.17 -9.13 3.27
CA GLU A 156 -19.78 -8.30 4.43
C GLU A 156 -18.90 -9.05 5.43
N VAL A 157 -18.82 -10.38 5.34
CA VAL A 157 -17.99 -11.19 6.23
C VAL A 157 -16.81 -11.77 5.46
N PHE A 158 -15.59 -11.40 5.85
CA PHE A 158 -14.34 -11.88 5.24
C PHE A 158 -14.29 -13.40 5.05
N THR A 159 -14.72 -14.17 6.06
CA THR A 159 -14.69 -15.65 5.96
C THR A 159 -15.56 -16.18 4.81
N ASN A 160 -16.68 -15.52 4.50
CA ASN A 160 -17.54 -15.90 3.38
C ASN A 160 -16.89 -15.54 2.04
N PHE A 161 -16.28 -14.35 1.96
CA PHE A 161 -15.49 -13.92 0.80
C PHE A 161 -14.34 -14.91 0.52
N ARG A 162 -13.49 -15.14 1.52
CA ARG A 162 -12.33 -16.05 1.44
C ARG A 162 -12.74 -17.43 0.95
N LYS A 163 -13.70 -18.08 1.62
CA LYS A 163 -14.11 -19.45 1.29
C LYS A 163 -14.61 -19.56 -0.15
N LYS A 164 -15.38 -18.57 -0.62
CA LYS A 164 -15.93 -18.60 -1.99
C LYS A 164 -14.82 -18.35 -3.03
N VAL A 165 -13.93 -17.39 -2.80
CA VAL A 165 -12.80 -17.10 -3.71
C VAL A 165 -11.83 -18.27 -3.79
N GLU A 166 -11.38 -18.81 -2.66
CA GLU A 166 -10.45 -19.96 -2.63
C GLU A 166 -11.03 -21.21 -3.30
N ALA A 167 -12.34 -21.43 -3.21
CA ALA A 167 -13.00 -22.59 -3.81
C ALA A 167 -13.22 -22.47 -5.33
N ASN A 168 -13.29 -21.26 -5.88
CA ASN A 168 -13.76 -21.03 -7.26
C ASN A 168 -12.77 -20.28 -8.15
N THR A 169 -11.69 -19.73 -7.59
CA THR A 169 -10.75 -18.87 -8.33
C THR A 169 -9.31 -19.33 -8.10
N LYS A 170 -8.47 -19.15 -9.11
CA LYS A 170 -7.02 -19.36 -9.02
C LYS A 170 -6.29 -18.03 -9.13
N VAL A 171 -5.17 -17.92 -8.43
CA VAL A 171 -4.23 -16.82 -8.62
C VAL A 171 -3.66 -16.93 -10.03
N ARG A 172 -3.68 -15.81 -10.78
CA ARG A 172 -3.05 -15.74 -12.11
C ARG A 172 -1.54 -15.87 -11.98
N LYS A 173 -0.90 -16.45 -13.00
CA LYS A 173 0.57 -16.45 -13.08
C LYS A 173 1.10 -15.02 -13.17
N CYS A 174 2.35 -14.83 -12.74
CA CYS A 174 3.05 -13.57 -12.94
C CYS A 174 3.42 -13.37 -14.42
N ASP A 175 3.36 -12.12 -14.89
CA ASP A 175 3.75 -11.76 -16.27
C ASP A 175 5.29 -11.71 -16.46
N GLY A 176 6.09 -11.97 -15.41
CA GLY A 176 7.55 -11.91 -15.44
C GLY A 176 8.12 -10.49 -15.56
N LYS A 177 9.44 -10.36 -15.74
CA LYS A 177 10.09 -9.08 -16.10
C LYS A 177 10.11 -8.93 -17.63
N PRO A 178 9.80 -7.74 -18.19
CA PRO A 178 9.85 -7.53 -19.63
C PRO A 178 11.26 -7.75 -20.21
N GLU A 179 11.32 -8.04 -21.50
CA GLU A 179 12.59 -8.10 -22.23
C GLU A 179 13.23 -6.70 -22.37
N ILE A 180 14.55 -6.67 -22.56
CA ILE A 180 15.29 -5.43 -22.79
C ILE A 180 14.87 -4.82 -24.13
N GLN A 181 14.52 -3.54 -24.14
CA GLN A 181 14.12 -2.82 -25.35
C GLN A 181 15.33 -2.32 -26.15
N SER A 182 15.13 -1.91 -27.40
CA SER A 182 16.19 -1.26 -28.17
C SER A 182 16.61 0.08 -27.56
N GLN A 183 17.89 0.47 -27.69
CA GLN A 183 18.41 1.76 -27.21
C GLN A 183 17.67 2.97 -27.80
N ILE A 184 17.05 2.81 -28.98
CA ILE A 184 16.22 3.86 -29.60
C ILE A 184 14.96 4.19 -28.79
N ASN A 185 14.60 3.35 -27.81
CA ASN A 185 13.48 3.59 -26.89
C ASN A 185 13.79 4.68 -25.85
N LEU A 186 15.08 4.91 -25.55
CA LEU A 186 15.48 5.97 -24.63
C LEU A 186 15.15 7.35 -25.19
N VAL A 187 14.73 8.25 -24.31
CA VAL A 187 14.54 9.67 -24.59
C VAL A 187 15.47 10.50 -23.72
N GLU A 188 15.79 11.71 -24.19
CA GLU A 188 16.48 12.70 -23.37
C GLU A 188 15.69 12.95 -22.07
N ASN A 189 16.37 12.85 -20.93
CA ASN A 189 15.76 12.93 -19.62
C ASN A 189 16.58 13.82 -18.69
N ASN A 190 16.08 15.04 -18.49
CA ASN A 190 16.68 16.03 -17.58
C ASN A 190 15.85 16.18 -16.29
N THR A 191 15.06 15.17 -15.93
CA THR A 191 14.18 15.23 -14.76
C THR A 191 14.85 14.70 -13.49
N GLU A 192 14.63 15.40 -12.39
CA GLU A 192 15.21 15.06 -11.08
C GLU A 192 14.17 14.41 -10.16
N ILE A 193 14.62 13.51 -9.28
CA ILE A 193 13.79 12.96 -8.21
C ILE A 193 13.94 13.92 -7.03
N PRO A 194 12.84 14.42 -6.44
CA PRO A 194 12.91 15.35 -5.32
C PRO A 194 13.52 14.69 -4.08
N THR A 195 14.22 15.50 -3.28
CA THR A 195 14.64 15.16 -1.92
C THR A 195 13.48 15.32 -0.92
N LEU A 196 13.65 14.89 0.33
CA LEU A 196 12.68 15.18 1.39
C LEU A 196 12.47 16.70 1.56
N SER A 197 13.56 17.48 1.50
CA SER A 197 13.50 18.94 1.61
C SER A 197 12.68 19.57 0.48
N ASP A 198 12.79 19.06 -0.76
CA ASP A 198 11.99 19.55 -1.89
C ASP A 198 10.49 19.29 -1.69
N LEU A 199 10.15 18.23 -0.94
CA LEU A 199 8.78 17.90 -0.51
C LEU A 199 8.37 18.62 0.80
N GLY A 200 9.21 19.53 1.29
CA GLY A 200 9.02 20.29 2.52
C GLY A 200 9.14 19.46 3.81
N LEU A 201 9.75 18.28 3.76
CA LEU A 201 9.90 17.34 4.87
C LEU A 201 11.32 17.37 5.43
N GLU A 202 11.45 17.16 6.73
CA GLU A 202 12.75 17.09 7.40
C GLU A 202 13.41 15.72 7.19
N ASP A 203 14.73 15.73 7.00
CA ASP A 203 15.55 14.53 7.05
C ASP A 203 15.50 13.88 8.45
N PHE A 204 15.84 12.60 8.49
CA PHE A 204 15.89 11.83 9.73
C PHE A 204 16.82 10.64 9.63
N GLU A 205 17.35 10.25 10.79
CA GLU A 205 18.04 9.00 10.98
C GLU A 205 17.06 7.89 11.35
N THR A 206 17.26 6.71 10.77
CA THR A 206 16.44 5.54 11.10
C THR A 206 16.68 5.14 12.55
N ASP A 207 15.61 5.09 13.34
CA ASP A 207 15.69 4.62 14.73
C ASP A 207 16.14 3.16 14.77
N SER A 208 17.21 2.86 15.52
CA SER A 208 17.80 1.53 15.59
C SER A 208 16.87 0.47 16.21
N ARG A 209 15.75 0.89 16.82
CA ARG A 209 14.71 0.00 17.37
C ARG A 209 13.66 -0.38 16.34
N SER A 210 13.70 0.21 15.14
CA SER A 210 12.71 -0.04 14.09
C SER A 210 12.63 -1.52 13.74
N ALA A 211 11.42 -2.07 13.70
CA ALA A 211 11.16 -3.38 13.11
C ALA A 211 11.12 -3.34 11.58
N PHE A 212 11.28 -2.16 10.98
CA PHE A 212 11.33 -1.91 9.55
C PHE A 212 12.54 -1.00 9.24
N PRO A 213 13.77 -1.52 9.25
CA PRO A 213 14.97 -0.74 8.87
C PRO A 213 15.20 -0.72 7.35
N PHE A 214 14.25 -1.22 6.56
CA PHE A 214 14.42 -1.46 5.13
C PHE A 214 14.20 -0.23 4.27
N LYS A 215 14.73 -0.29 3.04
CA LYS A 215 14.62 0.76 2.03
C LYS A 215 13.52 0.48 1.00
N GLY A 216 13.08 1.52 0.32
CA GLY A 216 12.17 1.44 -0.83
C GLY A 216 12.78 0.77 -2.06
N GLY A 217 11.91 0.28 -2.95
CA GLY A 217 12.30 -0.30 -4.24
C GLY A 217 11.93 -1.76 -4.41
N GLU A 218 11.75 -2.16 -5.67
CA GLU A 218 11.48 -3.55 -6.08
C GLU A 218 12.62 -4.47 -5.63
N ASP A 219 13.88 -4.06 -5.86
CA ASP A 219 15.05 -4.86 -5.50
C ASP A 219 15.12 -5.12 -3.98
N ALA A 220 14.86 -4.10 -3.16
CA ALA A 220 14.85 -4.23 -1.70
C ALA A 220 13.68 -5.09 -1.20
N GLY A 221 12.52 -5.05 -1.88
CA GLY A 221 11.39 -5.91 -1.59
C GLY A 221 11.67 -7.38 -1.92
N GLU A 222 12.31 -7.65 -3.07
CA GLU A 222 12.78 -8.99 -3.45
C GLU A 222 13.85 -9.51 -2.48
N GLU A 223 14.78 -8.65 -2.04
CA GLU A 223 15.80 -8.99 -1.04
C GLU A 223 15.16 -9.35 0.31
N ARG A 224 14.21 -8.55 0.82
CA ARG A 224 13.50 -8.87 2.07
C ARG A 224 12.69 -10.17 1.95
N LEU A 225 12.07 -10.41 0.80
CA LEU A 225 11.40 -11.69 0.54
C LEU A 225 12.41 -12.84 0.64
N LYS A 226 13.57 -12.68 0.00
CA LYS A 226 14.61 -13.69 -0.01
C LYS A 226 15.11 -14.00 1.40
N GLU A 227 15.42 -12.98 2.17
CA GLU A 227 15.86 -13.09 3.56
C GLU A 227 14.80 -13.81 4.41
N TYR A 228 13.53 -13.39 4.33
CA TYR A 228 12.45 -13.91 5.17
C TYR A 228 12.04 -15.34 4.81
N PHE A 229 12.01 -15.67 3.51
CA PHE A 229 11.58 -16.98 3.03
C PHE A 229 12.74 -17.97 3.02
N TRP A 230 13.87 -17.62 2.40
CA TRP A 230 14.88 -18.60 2.02
C TRP A 230 16.04 -18.66 3.00
N GLU A 231 16.49 -17.51 3.50
CA GLU A 231 17.67 -17.43 4.39
C GLU A 231 17.29 -17.77 5.84
N THR A 232 16.29 -17.09 6.39
CA THR A 232 15.82 -17.31 7.77
C THR A 232 14.78 -18.43 7.90
N LYS A 233 14.09 -18.78 6.80
CA LYS A 233 12.96 -19.72 6.76
C LYS A 233 11.82 -19.33 7.70
N SER A 234 11.70 -18.05 8.02
CA SER A 234 10.73 -17.51 8.97
C SER A 234 9.28 -17.70 8.50
N LEU A 235 9.05 -17.82 7.18
CA LEU A 235 7.74 -18.16 6.62
C LEU A 235 7.13 -19.43 7.27
N ALA A 236 7.95 -20.44 7.57
CA ALA A 236 7.48 -21.69 8.18
C ALA A 236 6.88 -21.51 9.60
N LYS A 237 7.14 -20.37 10.25
CA LYS A 237 6.67 -20.02 11.60
C LYS A 237 5.75 -18.80 11.63
N TYR A 238 5.40 -18.23 10.47
CA TYR A 238 4.66 -16.98 10.36
C TYR A 238 3.37 -16.92 11.20
N LYS A 239 2.55 -17.99 11.21
CA LYS A 239 1.29 -18.00 11.99
C LYS A 239 1.54 -17.87 13.50
N GLU A 240 2.63 -18.45 13.99
CA GLU A 240 3.03 -18.44 15.39
C GLU A 240 3.58 -17.07 15.81
N THR A 241 4.37 -16.44 14.93
CA THR A 241 5.15 -15.24 15.27
C THR A 241 4.46 -13.92 14.92
N ARG A 242 3.49 -13.89 13.98
CA ARG A 242 2.86 -12.66 13.44
C ARG A 242 2.23 -11.69 14.43
N ASN A 243 2.01 -12.10 15.68
CA ASN A 243 1.51 -11.22 16.75
C ASN A 243 2.63 -10.58 17.59
N GLY A 244 3.90 -10.81 17.24
CA GLY A 244 5.05 -10.17 17.87
C GLY A 244 5.07 -8.65 17.68
N LEU A 245 5.86 -7.99 18.51
CA LEU A 245 5.94 -6.53 18.61
C LEU A 245 7.36 -5.98 18.43
N LEU A 246 8.39 -6.83 18.50
CA LEU A 246 9.80 -6.44 18.37
C LEU A 246 10.53 -7.34 17.38
N GLY A 247 11.45 -6.73 16.64
CA GLY A 247 12.31 -7.42 15.68
C GLY A 247 11.70 -7.54 14.29
N GLU A 248 12.54 -7.90 13.33
CA GLU A 248 12.18 -7.92 11.92
C GLU A 248 11.40 -9.20 11.56
N ASP A 249 11.71 -10.33 12.20
CA ASP A 249 11.26 -11.66 11.74
C ASP A 249 9.96 -12.16 12.35
N TYR A 250 9.34 -11.41 13.26
CA TYR A 250 8.03 -11.81 13.74
C TYR A 250 6.97 -11.77 12.62
N SER A 251 7.23 -11.11 11.49
CA SER A 251 6.35 -11.07 10.31
C SER A 251 7.16 -10.78 9.06
N SER A 252 6.56 -10.94 7.86
CA SER A 252 7.26 -10.70 6.60
C SER A 252 7.81 -9.27 6.42
N LYS A 253 7.10 -8.28 6.98
CA LYS A 253 7.34 -6.85 6.76
C LYS A 253 7.11 -6.41 5.30
N PHE A 254 6.39 -7.17 4.47
CA PHE A 254 6.19 -6.82 3.05
C PHE A 254 5.26 -5.61 2.78
N SER A 255 4.64 -5.04 3.81
CA SER A 255 3.51 -4.12 3.67
C SER A 255 3.85 -2.84 2.90
N ALA A 256 5.02 -2.24 3.11
CA ALA A 256 5.39 -0.99 2.44
C ALA A 256 5.58 -1.17 0.92
N TRP A 257 6.28 -2.23 0.51
CA TRP A 257 6.45 -2.57 -0.91
C TRP A 257 5.13 -3.02 -1.57
N LEU A 258 4.23 -3.67 -0.81
CA LEU A 258 2.88 -4.01 -1.29
C LEU A 258 1.96 -2.78 -1.45
N ALA A 259 2.20 -1.72 -0.67
CA ALA A 259 1.37 -0.52 -0.64
C ALA A 259 1.65 0.42 -1.82
N ASN A 260 2.92 0.62 -2.18
CA ASN A 260 3.32 1.37 -3.38
C ASN A 260 3.53 0.48 -4.62
N GLY A 261 3.31 -0.83 -4.46
CA GLY A 261 3.33 -1.82 -5.53
C GLY A 261 4.70 -2.14 -6.09
N SER A 262 5.78 -1.84 -5.37
CA SER A 262 7.11 -2.31 -5.73
C SER A 262 7.32 -3.81 -5.48
N LEU A 263 6.39 -4.48 -4.78
CA LEU A 263 6.34 -5.94 -4.67
C LEU A 263 4.94 -6.44 -5.04
N SER A 264 4.84 -7.39 -5.99
CA SER A 264 3.56 -7.96 -6.43
C SER A 264 3.02 -9.01 -5.43
N PRO A 265 1.71 -9.00 -5.12
CA PRO A 265 1.11 -10.08 -4.34
C PRO A 265 1.14 -11.43 -5.09
N ARG A 266 1.08 -11.44 -6.43
CA ARG A 266 1.19 -12.67 -7.23
C ARG A 266 2.59 -13.25 -7.15
N PHE A 267 3.62 -12.39 -7.19
CA PHE A 267 5.01 -12.82 -7.02
C PHE A 267 5.23 -13.44 -5.64
N ILE A 268 4.74 -12.79 -4.57
CA ILE A 268 4.78 -13.37 -3.21
C ILE A 268 4.09 -14.74 -3.17
N TYR A 269 2.92 -14.87 -3.82
CA TYR A 269 2.20 -16.15 -3.86
C TYR A 269 2.99 -17.24 -4.59
N GLU A 270 3.59 -16.95 -5.74
CA GLU A 270 4.45 -17.90 -6.46
C GLU A 270 5.66 -18.32 -5.61
N GLU A 271 6.28 -17.37 -4.89
CA GLU A 271 7.38 -17.67 -3.97
C GLU A 271 6.93 -18.50 -2.76
N VAL A 272 5.73 -18.28 -2.22
CA VAL A 272 5.15 -19.15 -1.19
C VAL A 272 4.98 -20.56 -1.76
N LYS A 273 4.43 -20.72 -2.96
CA LYS A 273 4.27 -22.03 -3.60
C LYS A 273 5.59 -22.73 -3.87
N ARG A 274 6.63 -21.99 -4.26
CA ARG A 274 7.99 -22.54 -4.39
C ARG A 274 8.52 -23.00 -3.03
N PHE A 275 8.39 -22.17 -1.99
CA PHE A 275 8.84 -22.51 -0.64
C PHE A 275 8.11 -23.74 -0.07
N GLU A 276 6.80 -23.85 -0.32
CA GLU A 276 5.99 -25.02 0.06
C GLU A 276 6.52 -26.31 -0.59
N SER A 277 6.90 -26.23 -1.88
CA SER A 277 7.42 -27.38 -2.63
C SER A 277 8.86 -27.77 -2.27
N GLU A 278 9.71 -26.81 -1.92
CA GLU A 278 11.15 -27.03 -1.71
C GLU A 278 11.53 -27.18 -0.23
N ILE A 279 10.77 -26.57 0.68
CA ILE A 279 11.10 -26.48 2.11
C ILE A 279 10.02 -27.11 2.98
N THR A 280 8.81 -26.52 3.05
CA THR A 280 7.71 -27.06 3.86
C THR A 280 6.38 -26.38 3.54
N GLU A 281 5.30 -27.17 3.44
CA GLU A 281 3.92 -26.70 3.44
C GLU A 281 3.30 -26.90 4.82
N ASN A 282 2.78 -25.84 5.43
CA ASN A 282 2.14 -25.91 6.75
C ASN A 282 1.11 -24.78 6.96
N GLU A 283 0.54 -24.70 8.16
CA GLU A 283 -0.43 -23.64 8.45
C GLU A 283 0.15 -22.22 8.33
N SER A 284 1.45 -22.02 8.58
CA SER A 284 2.12 -20.73 8.49
C SER A 284 2.33 -20.25 7.07
N THR A 285 2.70 -21.14 6.14
CA THR A 285 2.83 -20.80 4.71
C THR A 285 1.47 -20.35 4.15
N TYR A 286 0.41 -21.09 4.46
CA TYR A 286 -0.96 -20.69 4.14
C TYR A 286 -1.36 -19.37 4.81
N TRP A 287 -0.99 -19.15 6.08
CA TRP A 287 -1.43 -17.97 6.82
C TRP A 287 -0.91 -16.67 6.21
N LEU A 288 0.23 -16.67 5.51
CA LEU A 288 0.66 -15.47 4.78
C LEU A 288 -0.29 -15.16 3.62
N ILE A 289 -0.74 -16.17 2.86
CA ILE A 289 -1.74 -16.03 1.80
C ILE A 289 -3.09 -15.56 2.39
N PHE A 290 -3.49 -16.10 3.54
CA PHE A 290 -4.70 -15.67 4.25
C PHE A 290 -4.69 -14.17 4.59
N GLU A 291 -3.52 -13.61 4.94
CA GLU A 291 -3.38 -12.19 5.25
C GLU A 291 -3.29 -11.32 3.98
N LEU A 292 -2.73 -11.83 2.87
CA LEU A 292 -2.85 -11.18 1.56
C LEU A 292 -4.32 -11.14 1.07
N LEU A 293 -5.11 -12.16 1.39
CA LEU A 293 -6.55 -12.17 1.12
C LEU A 293 -7.30 -11.10 1.92
N TRP A 294 -6.86 -10.74 3.13
CA TRP A 294 -7.42 -9.59 3.85
C TRP A 294 -7.15 -8.27 3.14
N ARG A 295 -5.94 -8.10 2.58
CA ARG A 295 -5.60 -6.93 1.74
C ARG A 295 -6.51 -6.84 0.52
N ASP A 296 -6.70 -7.94 -0.20
CA ASP A 296 -7.65 -8.01 -1.33
C ASP A 296 -9.08 -7.73 -0.88
N TYR A 297 -9.51 -8.30 0.24
CA TYR A 297 -10.85 -8.11 0.78
C TYR A 297 -11.15 -6.63 1.05
N PHE A 298 -10.24 -5.89 1.68
CA PHE A 298 -10.45 -4.45 1.90
C PHE A 298 -10.48 -3.64 0.60
N LYS A 299 -9.71 -4.04 -0.43
CA LYS A 299 -9.84 -3.46 -1.77
C LYS A 299 -11.24 -3.73 -2.35
N TYR A 300 -11.77 -4.94 -2.24
CA TYR A 300 -13.14 -5.25 -2.68
C TYR A 300 -14.24 -4.54 -1.87
N VAL A 301 -14.08 -4.41 -0.55
CA VAL A 301 -14.98 -3.60 0.29
C VAL A 301 -14.99 -2.15 -0.19
N SER A 302 -13.83 -1.57 -0.50
CA SER A 302 -13.78 -0.20 -1.03
C SER A 302 -14.39 -0.06 -2.43
N LEU A 303 -14.24 -1.06 -3.31
CA LEU A 303 -14.91 -1.10 -4.61
C LEU A 303 -16.43 -1.11 -4.45
N LYS A 304 -16.93 -1.93 -3.52
CA LYS A 304 -18.36 -2.06 -3.23
C LYS A 304 -18.99 -0.78 -2.66
N HIS A 305 -18.32 -0.16 -1.69
CA HIS A 305 -18.92 0.90 -0.89
C HIS A 305 -18.49 2.32 -1.28
N GLY A 306 -17.47 2.47 -2.12
CA GLY A 306 -16.98 3.77 -2.58
C GLY A 306 -16.59 4.69 -1.42
N SER A 307 -17.00 5.95 -1.47
CA SER A 307 -16.62 6.97 -0.47
C SER A 307 -17.13 6.68 0.95
N LYS A 308 -18.11 5.78 1.12
CA LYS A 308 -18.65 5.42 2.45
C LYS A 308 -17.56 4.90 3.39
N ILE A 309 -16.44 4.41 2.85
CA ILE A 309 -15.29 3.98 3.67
C ILE A 309 -14.61 5.12 4.44
N PHE A 310 -14.91 6.38 4.11
CA PHE A 310 -14.35 7.58 4.74
C PHE A 310 -15.37 8.34 5.60
N HIS A 311 -16.65 7.93 5.56
CA HIS A 311 -17.73 8.62 6.28
C HIS A 311 -17.70 8.25 7.77
N LEU A 312 -18.11 9.17 8.64
CA LEU A 312 -18.11 8.94 10.09
C LEU A 312 -18.89 7.67 10.49
N ASN A 313 -20.06 7.48 9.87
CA ASN A 313 -20.95 6.33 10.13
C ASN A 313 -20.49 5.04 9.42
N GLY A 314 -19.39 5.12 8.66
CA GLY A 314 -18.78 4.01 7.90
C GLY A 314 -19.76 3.34 6.94
N ILE A 315 -19.43 2.10 6.54
CA ILE A 315 -20.27 1.30 5.64
C ILE A 315 -21.51 0.72 6.32
N SER A 316 -21.48 0.57 7.65
CA SER A 316 -22.64 0.12 8.44
C SER A 316 -23.72 1.20 8.63
N GLN A 317 -23.39 2.47 8.34
CA GLN A 317 -24.28 3.63 8.52
C GLN A 317 -24.83 3.79 9.94
N LYS A 318 -24.13 3.27 10.95
CA LYS A 318 -24.49 3.43 12.36
C LYS A 318 -24.20 4.85 12.81
N ASP A 319 -25.15 5.43 13.53
CA ASP A 319 -24.98 6.71 14.21
C ASP A 319 -24.44 6.43 15.61
N LEU A 320 -23.17 6.77 15.83
CA LEU A 320 -22.49 6.60 17.12
C LEU A 320 -22.04 7.98 17.60
N ASP A 321 -22.08 8.20 18.91
CA ASP A 321 -21.62 9.44 19.51
C ASP A 321 -20.09 9.47 19.56
N TRP A 322 -19.49 10.43 18.84
CA TRP A 322 -18.04 10.60 18.75
C TRP A 322 -17.60 11.90 19.41
N ASN A 323 -16.62 11.79 20.31
CA ASN A 323 -15.90 12.90 20.88
C ASN A 323 -14.91 13.51 19.88
N LYS A 324 -14.63 14.80 20.05
CA LYS A 324 -13.61 15.55 19.28
C LYS A 324 -12.71 16.34 20.23
N ASN A 325 -12.01 15.63 21.11
CA ASN A 325 -11.16 16.25 22.12
C ASN A 325 -9.71 16.33 21.63
N SER A 326 -9.30 17.52 21.17
CA SER A 326 -7.95 17.78 20.67
C SER A 326 -6.84 17.55 21.70
N LYS A 327 -7.12 17.72 23.00
CA LYS A 327 -6.14 17.44 24.07
C LYS A 327 -5.90 15.95 24.21
N ILE A 328 -6.94 15.12 24.10
CA ILE A 328 -6.83 13.66 24.11
C ILE A 328 -6.09 13.18 22.85
N PHE A 329 -6.42 13.76 21.69
CA PHE A 329 -5.68 13.48 20.45
C PHE A 329 -4.19 13.73 20.60
N LYS A 330 -3.81 14.90 21.13
CA LYS A 330 -2.41 15.26 21.37
C LYS A 330 -1.71 14.24 22.28
N LYS A 331 -2.32 13.87 23.41
CA LYS A 331 -1.75 12.84 24.31
C LYS A 331 -1.61 11.48 23.64
N TRP A 332 -2.56 11.10 22.80
CA TRP A 332 -2.52 9.82 22.07
C TRP A 332 -1.36 9.78 21.07
N ILE A 333 -1.21 10.80 20.22
CA ILE A 333 -0.10 10.83 19.24
C ILE A 333 1.28 10.98 19.92
N GLU A 334 1.36 11.67 21.05
CA GLU A 334 2.61 11.81 21.83
C GLU A 334 2.95 10.54 22.65
N GLY A 335 2.02 9.60 22.77
CA GLY A 335 2.16 8.44 23.64
C GLY A 335 2.33 8.84 25.11
N SER A 336 1.47 9.73 25.61
CA SER A 336 1.47 10.29 26.97
C SER A 336 0.15 10.08 27.73
N LEU A 337 -0.61 9.05 27.36
CA LEU A 337 -1.81 8.62 28.08
C LEU A 337 -1.44 7.86 29.36
N GLU A 338 -2.44 7.48 30.15
CA GLU A 338 -2.24 6.62 31.33
C GLU A 338 -2.02 5.14 30.96
N GLU A 339 -2.18 4.76 29.68
CA GLU A 339 -2.05 3.39 29.20
C GLU A 339 -0.70 3.10 28.52
N PRO A 340 0.26 2.44 29.20
CA PRO A 340 1.64 2.31 28.71
C PRO A 340 1.74 1.48 27.41
N PHE A 341 0.93 0.44 27.26
CA PHE A 341 0.93 -0.40 26.06
C PHE A 341 0.50 0.39 24.81
N ILE A 342 -0.48 1.30 24.96
CA ILE A 342 -0.89 2.21 23.88
C ILE A 342 0.22 3.21 23.58
N ASN A 343 0.78 3.82 24.63
CA ASN A 343 1.86 4.79 24.48
C ASN A 343 3.09 4.21 23.76
N ALA A 344 3.48 2.98 24.06
CA ALA A 344 4.63 2.32 23.42
C ALA A 344 4.42 2.20 21.90
N ASN A 345 3.22 1.79 21.48
CA ASN A 345 2.84 1.72 20.06
C ASN A 345 2.82 3.10 19.40
N MET A 346 2.25 4.11 20.06
CA MET A 346 2.20 5.47 19.50
C MET A 346 3.60 6.10 19.41
N LYS A 347 4.53 5.73 20.30
CA LYS A 347 5.94 6.11 20.19
C LYS A 347 6.67 5.37 19.07
N GLU A 348 6.39 4.08 18.85
CA GLU A 348 6.96 3.30 17.73
C GLU A 348 6.62 3.94 16.38
N ILE A 349 5.33 4.20 16.10
CA ILE A 349 4.92 4.78 14.81
C ILE A 349 5.48 6.19 14.60
N THR A 350 5.62 6.96 15.67
CA THR A 350 6.17 8.32 15.60
C THR A 350 7.67 8.32 15.33
N ALA A 351 8.40 7.34 15.85
CA ALA A 351 9.84 7.22 15.65
C ALA A 351 10.23 6.50 14.35
N THR A 352 9.36 5.63 13.81
CA THR A 352 9.74 4.69 12.74
C THR A 352 8.82 4.73 11.52
N GLY A 353 7.64 5.31 11.63
CA GLY A 353 6.59 5.19 10.62
C GLY A 353 6.00 3.78 10.50
N PHE A 354 6.36 2.85 11.38
CA PHE A 354 5.86 1.47 11.37
C PHE A 354 5.18 1.13 12.70
N MET A 355 4.26 0.18 12.65
CA MET A 355 3.63 -0.40 13.85
C MET A 355 3.20 -1.83 13.53
N SER A 356 3.42 -2.75 14.46
CA SER A 356 2.93 -4.13 14.34
C SER A 356 1.40 -4.19 14.14
N ASN A 357 0.90 -5.20 13.43
CA ASN A 357 -0.55 -5.38 13.26
C ASN A 357 -1.29 -5.47 14.62
N ARG A 358 -0.70 -6.18 15.59
CA ARG A 358 -1.22 -6.28 16.96
C ARG A 358 -1.31 -4.91 17.62
N GLY A 359 -0.30 -4.07 17.45
CA GLY A 359 -0.28 -2.69 17.88
C GLY A 359 -1.40 -1.86 17.28
N ARG A 360 -1.52 -1.88 15.94
CA ARG A 360 -2.54 -1.11 15.19
C ARG A 360 -3.96 -1.44 15.66
N GLN A 361 -4.27 -2.72 15.88
CA GLN A 361 -5.57 -3.15 16.40
C GLN A 361 -5.87 -2.56 17.78
N ASN A 362 -4.88 -2.56 18.68
CA ASN A 362 -5.04 -2.08 20.05
C ASN A 362 -5.21 -0.56 20.12
N VAL A 363 -4.34 0.20 19.45
CA VAL A 363 -4.42 1.68 19.51
C VAL A 363 -5.68 2.23 18.85
N ASN A 364 -6.14 1.58 17.78
CA ASN A 364 -7.40 1.89 17.11
C ASN A 364 -8.60 1.55 18.00
N SER A 365 -8.67 0.32 18.53
CA SER A 365 -9.76 -0.07 19.43
C SER A 365 -9.80 0.81 20.68
N PHE A 366 -8.65 1.19 21.23
CA PHE A 366 -8.60 2.11 22.37
C PHE A 366 -9.14 3.50 22.00
N TRP A 367 -8.69 4.06 20.88
CA TRP A 367 -9.15 5.35 20.37
C TRP A 367 -10.67 5.39 20.15
N ALA A 368 -11.19 4.40 19.43
CA ALA A 368 -12.58 4.40 18.99
C ALA A 368 -13.56 3.82 20.03
N LYS A 369 -13.16 2.84 20.84
CA LYS A 369 -14.06 2.09 21.76
C LYS A 369 -13.83 2.35 23.24
N GLU A 370 -12.71 2.96 23.62
CA GLU A 370 -12.46 3.41 25.00
C GLU A 370 -12.64 4.92 25.10
N LEU A 371 -11.92 5.68 24.27
CA LEU A 371 -11.96 7.15 24.31
C LEU A 371 -13.14 7.76 23.52
N LEU A 372 -13.83 6.92 22.75
CA LEU A 372 -14.97 7.27 21.87
C LEU A 372 -14.65 8.47 20.96
N GLN A 373 -13.40 8.61 20.51
CA GLN A 373 -13.00 9.72 19.66
C GLN A 373 -13.31 9.42 18.19
N ASP A 374 -13.61 10.45 17.40
CA ASP A 374 -13.81 10.35 15.95
C ASP A 374 -12.68 9.54 15.29
N TRP A 375 -13.02 8.34 14.82
CA TRP A 375 -12.06 7.36 14.34
C TRP A 375 -11.31 7.84 13.10
N ARG A 376 -11.89 8.76 12.32
CA ARG A 376 -11.29 9.27 11.08
C ARG A 376 -10.04 10.09 11.34
N VAL A 377 -9.94 10.72 12.52
CA VAL A 377 -8.74 11.45 12.93
C VAL A 377 -7.58 10.48 13.16
N GLY A 378 -7.84 9.34 13.81
CA GLY A 378 -6.86 8.27 13.97
C GLY A 378 -6.46 7.62 12.64
N ALA A 379 -7.44 7.38 11.76
CA ALA A 379 -7.20 6.87 10.42
C ALA A 379 -6.33 7.81 9.57
N ALA A 380 -6.60 9.11 9.64
CA ALA A 380 -5.81 10.14 8.97
C ALA A 380 -4.41 10.26 9.57
N TYR A 381 -4.24 10.15 10.89
CA TYR A 381 -2.92 10.15 11.50
C TYR A 381 -2.08 8.94 11.03
N PHE A 382 -2.73 7.78 10.87
CA PHE A 382 -2.08 6.61 10.29
C PHE A 382 -1.76 6.81 8.80
N GLU A 383 -2.64 7.45 8.04
CA GLU A 383 -2.35 7.89 6.67
C GLU A 383 -1.14 8.82 6.63
N SER A 384 -0.98 9.74 7.58
CA SER A 384 0.21 10.59 7.67
C SER A 384 1.47 9.79 7.92
N MET A 385 1.47 8.96 8.97
CA MET A 385 2.69 8.40 9.55
C MET A 385 3.15 7.07 8.97
N LEU A 386 2.23 6.21 8.50
CA LEU A 386 2.58 4.84 8.12
C LEU A 386 3.44 4.81 6.85
N ILE A 387 4.62 4.20 6.96
CA ILE A 387 5.47 3.86 5.81
C ILE A 387 4.74 2.98 4.79
N ASP A 388 3.79 2.17 5.27
CA ASP A 388 3.02 1.20 4.49
C ASP A 388 1.54 1.57 4.30
N TYR A 389 1.24 2.87 4.29
CA TYR A 389 -0.13 3.34 4.05
C TYR A 389 -0.68 2.83 2.71
N ASP A 390 -1.71 1.97 2.79
CA ASP A 390 -2.62 1.62 1.70
C ASP A 390 -4.02 2.10 2.10
N VAL A 391 -4.65 2.91 1.24
CA VAL A 391 -5.95 3.56 1.52
C VAL A 391 -7.03 2.54 1.89
N HIS A 392 -7.08 1.40 1.21
CA HIS A 392 -8.13 0.40 1.44
C HIS A 392 -7.91 -0.31 2.76
N SER A 393 -6.68 -0.72 3.02
CA SER A 393 -6.29 -1.49 4.20
C SER A 393 -6.35 -0.63 5.46
N ASN A 394 -5.87 0.62 5.41
CA ASN A 394 -5.92 1.54 6.54
C ASN A 394 -7.37 1.87 6.91
N TRP A 395 -8.12 2.48 5.99
CA TRP A 395 -9.49 2.92 6.27
C TRP A 395 -10.43 1.74 6.53
N GLY A 396 -10.23 0.61 5.84
CA GLY A 396 -10.95 -0.64 6.08
C GLY A 396 -10.75 -1.18 7.50
N ASN A 397 -9.50 -1.28 7.98
CA ASN A 397 -9.22 -1.72 9.35
C ASN A 397 -9.69 -0.71 10.40
N TRP A 398 -9.58 0.59 10.11
CA TRP A 398 -10.11 1.65 10.98
C TRP A 398 -11.61 1.54 11.18
N MET A 399 -12.38 1.41 10.11
CA MET A 399 -13.82 1.14 10.22
C MET A 399 -14.12 -0.17 10.96
N TYR A 400 -13.38 -1.24 10.65
CA TYR A 400 -13.60 -2.56 11.23
C TYR A 400 -13.50 -2.54 12.76
N ASN A 401 -12.41 -1.98 13.30
CA ASN A 401 -12.18 -1.91 14.74
C ASN A 401 -12.97 -0.79 15.46
N SER A 402 -13.47 0.19 14.70
CA SER A 402 -14.33 1.26 15.24
C SER A 402 -15.80 0.83 15.35
N GLY A 403 -16.18 -0.32 14.79
CA GLY A 403 -17.54 -0.87 14.82
C GLY A 403 -18.52 -0.23 13.83
N VAL A 404 -18.01 0.57 12.90
CA VAL A 404 -18.76 1.15 11.78
C VAL A 404 -18.51 0.43 10.45
N GLY A 405 -17.69 -0.63 10.49
CA GLY A 405 -17.32 -1.49 9.37
C GLY A 405 -17.97 -2.87 9.39
N ASN A 406 -17.23 -3.81 8.79
CA ASN A 406 -17.67 -5.19 8.51
C ASN A 406 -17.33 -6.20 9.61
N ASP A 407 -17.23 -5.77 10.88
CA ASP A 407 -17.11 -6.71 12.00
C ASP A 407 -18.50 -7.10 12.53
N PRO A 408 -19.00 -8.33 12.25
CA PRO A 408 -20.28 -8.77 12.80
C PRO A 408 -20.25 -8.95 14.33
N ARG A 409 -19.06 -8.91 14.95
CA ARG A 409 -18.87 -9.17 16.39
C ARG A 409 -18.67 -7.90 17.22
N ASP A 410 -18.51 -6.74 16.59
CA ASP A 410 -18.25 -5.43 17.23
C ASP A 410 -17.26 -5.51 18.40
N ARG A 411 -16.06 -6.05 18.13
CA ARG A 411 -15.09 -6.40 19.18
C ARG A 411 -14.43 -5.17 19.78
N LYS A 412 -14.25 -5.19 21.10
CA LYS A 412 -13.39 -4.28 21.86
C LYS A 412 -12.19 -5.03 22.42
N PHE A 413 -10.99 -4.47 22.26
CA PHE A 413 -9.77 -5.02 22.84
C PHE A 413 -9.62 -4.57 24.30
N ASN A 414 -9.42 -5.53 25.21
CA ASN A 414 -9.02 -5.24 26.59
C ASN A 414 -7.50 -5.05 26.62
N ILE A 415 -7.05 -3.80 26.80
CA ILE A 415 -5.63 -3.41 26.67
C ILE A 415 -4.75 -4.15 27.67
N LYS A 416 -5.19 -4.29 28.93
CA LYS A 416 -4.45 -5.04 29.95
C LYS A 416 -4.21 -6.49 29.54
N MET A 417 -5.26 -7.20 29.10
CA MET A 417 -5.12 -8.58 28.64
C MET A 417 -4.25 -8.70 27.38
N GLN A 418 -4.24 -7.67 26.53
CA GLN A 418 -3.40 -7.65 25.32
C GLN A 418 -1.93 -7.46 25.69
N ALA A 419 -1.61 -6.56 26.62
CA ALA A 419 -0.27 -6.39 27.14
C ALA A 419 0.22 -7.67 27.84
N GLU A 420 -0.59 -8.26 28.74
CA GLU A 420 -0.24 -9.52 29.43
C GLU A 420 0.03 -10.68 28.46
N ARG A 421 -0.69 -10.73 27.33
CA ARG A 421 -0.55 -11.80 26.35
C ARG A 421 0.60 -11.61 25.36
N TYR A 422 0.81 -10.38 24.87
CA TYR A 422 1.72 -10.10 23.75
C TYR A 422 2.99 -9.36 24.16
N ASP A 423 3.06 -8.86 25.39
CA ASP A 423 4.23 -8.21 26.00
C ASP A 423 4.39 -8.66 27.47
N ALA A 424 4.28 -9.97 27.72
CA ALA A 424 4.23 -10.55 29.06
C ALA A 424 5.44 -10.19 29.96
N ASP A 425 6.61 -10.00 29.38
CA ASP A 425 7.84 -9.59 30.09
C ASP A 425 8.10 -8.06 30.05
N GLY A 426 7.18 -7.31 29.44
CA GLY A 426 7.24 -5.87 29.28
C GLY A 426 8.36 -5.38 28.38
N LYS A 427 9.02 -6.25 27.60
CA LYS A 427 10.16 -5.84 26.76
C LYS A 427 9.79 -4.77 25.74
N TYR A 428 8.62 -4.88 25.11
CA TYR A 428 8.17 -3.91 24.12
C TYR A 428 7.92 -2.55 24.77
N GLN A 429 7.16 -2.51 25.87
CA GLN A 429 6.95 -1.26 26.62
C GLN A 429 8.27 -0.66 27.12
N LYS A 430 9.19 -1.45 27.69
CA LYS A 430 10.52 -0.98 28.13
C LYS A 430 11.37 -0.43 26.98
N THR A 431 11.17 -0.91 25.76
CA THR A 431 11.93 -0.45 24.58
C THR A 431 11.51 0.95 24.14
N TRP A 432 10.21 1.24 24.22
CA TRP A 432 9.63 2.48 23.67
C TRP A 432 9.33 3.56 24.72
N LEU A 433 9.16 3.20 26.00
CA LEU A 433 8.76 4.12 27.07
C LEU A 433 9.91 4.60 27.97
N LYS A 434 11.16 4.40 27.57
CA LYS A 434 12.33 4.83 28.36
C LYS A 434 12.23 6.27 28.84
#